data_AF-A0A2Z5UTS9-F1
#
_entry.id   AF-A0A2Z5UTS9-F1
#
_cell.length_a   1.000
_cell.length_b   1.000
_cell.length_c   1.000
_cell.angle_alpha   90.00
_cell.angle_beta   90.00
_cell.angle_gamma   90.00
#
_symmetry.space_group_name_H-M   'P 1'
#
loop_
_entity.id
_entity.type
_entity.pdbx_description
1 polymer ?
#
loop_
_entity_poly.entity_id
_entity_poly.type
_entity_poly.pdbx_seq_one_letter_code
_entity_poly.pdbx_strand_id
1 'polypeptide(L)'
;MFNKQSFLNQPISQENIRSNYEIARPTREMYLNSFNYTDIFTREMAEYSYDRTEKHTKRVVKNVELLLEQADLKTLFNLSKDGFEKFKEKLIERAKSHDVSKLVHPEAEWYVYINCKDKEEYGVCLDSVKKEGIDCAIQHHWGFNKHHPEYYFIKKDGQLETDKSIIQERLKNMSDADLVEMVSDWFAMSQEFNTNPVQFFNNNVGLDKRWPFPPDKKEKIFKLIKMLQLAHKNESVPSLKNEENNSTASHIEHKDLTGANNHLIENSFFKKNIKSMATNQRTGQGEHCENVEELAIGIVR
;
A
#
# COMPACT_ATOMS: atom_id res chain seq x y z
N MET A 1 -16.67 21.73 20.90
CA MET A 1 -16.57 22.27 19.52
C MET A 1 -15.10 22.52 19.23
N PHE A 2 -14.45 21.67 18.43
CA PHE A 2 -13.09 21.90 17.95
C PHE A 2 -13.14 22.91 16.80
N ASN A 3 -12.43 24.03 16.92
CA ASN A 3 -12.39 25.08 15.91
C ASN A 3 -11.57 24.59 14.69
N LYS A 4 -12.24 23.99 13.69
CA LYS A 4 -11.61 23.37 12.51
C LYS A 4 -10.94 24.38 11.56
N GLN A 5 -11.27 25.68 11.64
CA GLN A 5 -10.81 26.68 10.66
C GLN A 5 -9.34 27.10 10.80
N SER A 6 -8.66 26.79 11.92
CA SER A 6 -7.27 27.22 12.11
C SER A 6 -6.20 26.23 11.60
N PHE A 7 -6.56 25.00 11.22
CA PHE A 7 -5.56 23.98 10.85
C PHE A 7 -5.14 24.03 9.39
N LEU A 8 -5.97 24.56 8.48
CA LEU A 8 -5.66 24.59 7.05
C LEU A 8 -4.53 25.54 6.66
N ASN A 9 -4.12 26.46 7.55
CA ASN A 9 -3.13 27.50 7.25
C ASN A 9 -1.84 27.42 8.09
N GLN A 10 -1.69 26.42 8.96
CA GLN A 10 -0.43 26.25 9.67
C GLN A 10 0.49 25.30 8.90
N PRO A 11 1.72 25.72 8.54
CA PRO A 11 2.69 24.79 7.96
C PRO A 11 2.92 23.67 8.96
N ILE A 12 2.59 22.43 8.55
CA ILE A 12 2.82 21.26 9.39
C ILE A 12 4.34 21.09 9.50
N SER A 13 4.93 21.52 10.62
CA SER A 13 6.36 21.32 10.86
C SER A 13 6.65 19.80 10.97
N GLN A 14 7.82 19.36 10.50
CA GLN A 14 8.19 17.94 10.59
C GLN A 14 8.23 17.41 12.04
N GLU A 15 8.44 18.27 13.03
CA GLU A 15 8.34 17.88 14.44
C GLU A 15 6.93 17.42 14.80
N ASN A 16 5.89 18.03 14.21
CA ASN A 16 4.51 17.59 14.39
C ASN A 16 4.25 16.27 13.65
N ILE A 17 4.80 16.08 12.44
CA ILE A 17 4.63 14.83 11.64
C ILE A 17 5.34 13.63 12.28
N ARG A 18 6.50 13.85 12.91
CA ARG A 18 7.33 12.78 13.50
C ARG A 18 7.08 12.53 14.98
N SER A 19 6.16 13.26 15.59
CA SER A 19 5.81 13.03 16.99
C SER A 19 5.16 11.64 17.12
N ASN A 20 5.82 10.74 17.86
CA ASN A 20 5.36 9.35 18.11
C ASN A 20 4.17 9.33 19.07
N TYR A 21 3.15 10.15 18.87
CA TYR A 21 1.92 9.96 19.62
C TYR A 21 1.28 8.66 19.14
N GLU A 22 0.98 7.78 20.08
CA GLU A 22 0.19 6.58 19.82
C GLU A 22 -1.20 7.03 19.37
N ILE A 23 -1.46 6.94 18.06
CA ILE A 23 -2.79 7.21 17.52
C ILE A 23 -3.65 5.98 17.81
N ALA A 24 -4.55 6.10 18.77
CA ALA A 24 -5.56 5.09 18.98
C ALA A 24 -6.47 4.99 17.75
N ARG A 25 -6.72 3.76 17.27
CA ARG A 25 -7.64 3.51 16.15
C ARG A 25 -9.05 3.99 16.55
N PRO A 26 -9.68 4.93 15.82
CA PRO A 26 -11.03 5.36 16.13
C PRO A 26 -12.03 4.23 15.85
N THR A 27 -13.09 4.15 16.65
CA THR A 27 -14.24 3.30 16.29
C THR A 27 -14.87 3.82 15.01
N ARG A 28 -15.62 2.97 14.29
CA ARG A 28 -16.36 3.36 13.09
C ARG A 28 -17.24 4.57 13.36
N GLU A 29 -17.96 4.59 14.48
CA GLU A 29 -18.81 5.71 14.85
C GLU A 29 -18.02 7.00 15.14
N MET A 30 -16.89 6.91 15.86
CA MET A 30 -16.01 8.07 16.09
C MET A 30 -15.47 8.63 14.77
N TYR A 31 -15.06 7.75 13.84
CA TYR A 31 -14.58 8.13 12.51
C TYR A 31 -15.67 8.87 11.73
N LEU A 32 -16.88 8.30 11.64
CA LEU A 32 -17.99 8.91 10.91
C LEU A 32 -18.41 10.26 11.53
N ASN A 33 -18.52 10.33 12.85
CA ASN A 33 -18.89 11.56 13.55
C ASN A 33 -17.79 12.64 13.51
N SER A 34 -16.60 12.34 12.97
CA SER A 34 -15.52 13.32 12.80
C SER A 34 -15.71 14.24 11.58
N PHE A 35 -16.57 13.86 10.64
CA PHE A 35 -16.76 14.59 9.38
C PHE A 35 -17.90 15.59 9.41
N ASN A 36 -17.80 16.58 8.53
CA ASN A 36 -18.91 17.46 8.16
C ASN A 36 -19.36 17.06 6.76
N TYR A 37 -20.46 16.32 6.65
CA TYR A 37 -20.95 15.81 5.37
C TYR A 37 -21.55 16.92 4.50
N THR A 38 -21.40 16.76 3.18
CA THR A 38 -21.94 17.66 2.15
C THR A 38 -22.56 16.83 1.02
N ASP A 39 -23.17 17.49 0.03
CA ASP A 39 -23.75 16.81 -1.13
C ASP A 39 -22.70 16.05 -1.98
N ILE A 40 -21.43 16.46 -1.90
CA ILE A 40 -20.30 15.85 -2.63
C ILE A 40 -19.38 15.00 -1.74
N PHE A 41 -19.55 15.08 -0.41
CA PHE A 41 -18.83 14.29 0.58
C PHE A 41 -19.85 13.60 1.49
N THR A 42 -20.27 12.41 1.08
CA THR A 42 -21.37 11.71 1.74
C THR A 42 -20.88 10.83 2.88
N ARG A 43 -21.80 10.50 3.80
CA ARG A 43 -21.55 9.51 4.84
C ARG A 43 -21.19 8.15 4.27
N GLU A 44 -21.83 7.75 3.18
CA GLU A 44 -21.59 6.47 2.51
C GLU A 44 -20.15 6.36 1.99
N MET A 45 -19.61 7.43 1.39
CA MET A 45 -18.21 7.47 0.96
C MET A 45 -17.25 7.26 2.14
N ALA A 46 -17.53 7.94 3.27
CA ALA A 46 -16.73 7.76 4.49
C ALA A 46 -16.83 6.33 5.02
N GLU A 47 -18.04 5.76 5.08
CA GLU A 47 -18.26 4.36 5.48
C GLU A 47 -17.48 3.38 4.60
N TYR A 48 -17.57 3.53 3.28
CA TYR A 48 -16.81 2.72 2.32
C TYR A 48 -15.30 2.85 2.55
N SER A 49 -14.79 4.06 2.75
CA SER A 49 -13.37 4.33 3.01
C SER A 49 -12.88 3.66 4.29
N TYR A 50 -13.66 3.73 5.38
CA TYR A 50 -13.36 3.05 6.64
C TYR A 50 -13.30 1.54 6.45
N ASP A 51 -14.34 0.96 5.85
CA ASP A 51 -14.48 -0.49 5.69
C ASP A 51 -13.40 -1.04 4.74
N ARG A 52 -13.01 -0.28 3.70
CA ARG A 52 -11.86 -0.61 2.83
C ARG A 52 -10.55 -0.62 3.62
N THR A 53 -10.31 0.42 4.43
CA THR A 53 -9.09 0.53 5.25
C THR A 53 -8.99 -0.63 6.25
N GLU A 54 -10.09 -0.99 6.92
CA GLU A 54 -10.13 -2.14 7.83
C GLU A 54 -9.84 -3.47 7.11
N LYS A 55 -10.43 -3.68 5.92
CA LYS A 55 -10.17 -4.88 5.11
C LYS A 55 -8.70 -4.94 4.68
N HIS A 56 -8.11 -3.82 4.29
CA HIS A 56 -6.70 -3.72 3.93
C HIS A 56 -5.80 -4.07 5.12
N THR A 57 -6.00 -3.45 6.28
CA THR A 57 -5.25 -3.78 7.51
C THR A 57 -5.34 -5.27 7.83
N LYS A 58 -6.51 -5.90 7.71
CA LYS A 58 -6.66 -7.35 7.95
C LYS A 58 -5.81 -8.20 7.00
N ARG A 59 -5.72 -7.83 5.73
CA ARG A 59 -4.84 -8.50 4.76
C ARG A 59 -3.37 -8.34 5.13
N VAL A 60 -2.96 -7.14 5.55
CA VAL A 60 -1.59 -6.88 6.01
C VAL A 60 -1.23 -7.73 7.23
N VAL A 61 -2.10 -7.77 8.24
CA VAL A 61 -1.92 -8.64 9.42
C VAL A 61 -1.75 -10.09 9.00
N LYS A 62 -2.65 -10.61 8.16
CA LYS A 62 -2.58 -12.00 7.68
C LYS A 62 -1.28 -12.27 6.92
N ASN A 63 -0.84 -11.36 6.06
CA ASN A 63 0.41 -11.50 5.31
C ASN A 63 1.63 -11.50 6.25
N VAL A 64 1.64 -10.64 7.27
CA VAL A 64 2.70 -10.65 8.30
C VAL A 64 2.73 -11.99 9.05
N GLU A 65 1.58 -12.49 9.49
CA GLU A 65 1.47 -13.80 10.16
C GLU A 65 2.04 -14.93 9.29
N LEU A 66 1.64 -14.99 8.01
CA LEU A 66 2.14 -15.98 7.06
C LEU A 66 3.66 -15.92 6.87
N LEU A 67 4.25 -14.71 6.85
CA LEU A 67 5.70 -14.55 6.78
C LEU A 67 6.39 -15.06 8.06
N LEU A 68 5.82 -14.76 9.23
CA LEU A 68 6.39 -15.16 10.52
C LEU A 68 6.38 -16.69 10.74
N GLU A 69 5.49 -17.39 10.05
CA GLU A 69 5.43 -18.86 10.01
C GLU A 69 6.50 -19.49 9.10
N GLN A 70 7.12 -18.72 8.21
CA GLN A 70 8.15 -19.25 7.30
C GLN A 70 9.47 -19.45 8.03
N ALA A 71 9.98 -20.70 8.00
CA ALA A 71 11.26 -21.06 8.62
C ALA A 71 12.43 -20.19 8.13
N ASP A 72 12.41 -19.81 6.85
CA ASP A 72 13.47 -19.04 6.21
C ASP A 72 13.51 -17.57 6.64
N LEU A 73 12.45 -17.02 7.26
CA LEU A 73 12.40 -15.60 7.62
C LEU A 73 13.46 -15.25 8.67
N LYS A 74 13.62 -16.10 9.68
CA LYS A 74 14.63 -15.93 10.72
C LYS A 74 16.04 -15.94 10.12
N THR A 75 16.29 -16.86 9.20
CA THR A 75 17.59 -17.01 8.51
C THR A 75 17.86 -15.81 7.60
N LEU A 76 16.85 -15.34 6.86
CA LEU A 76 16.96 -14.19 5.95
C LEU A 76 17.47 -12.92 6.66
N PHE A 77 17.08 -12.74 7.92
CA PHE A 77 17.47 -11.59 8.73
C PHE A 77 18.56 -11.88 9.77
N ASN A 78 19.13 -13.09 9.75
CA ASN A 78 20.17 -13.52 10.69
C ASN A 78 19.80 -13.25 12.16
N LEU A 79 18.55 -13.54 12.54
CA LEU A 79 18.05 -13.28 13.88
C LEU A 79 18.36 -14.44 14.82
N SER A 80 18.78 -14.13 16.04
CA SER A 80 18.85 -15.12 17.13
C SER A 80 17.44 -15.62 17.48
N LYS A 81 17.33 -16.69 18.28
CA LYS A 81 16.03 -17.18 18.74
C LYS A 81 15.24 -16.08 19.47
N ASP A 82 15.86 -15.47 20.48
CA ASP A 82 15.21 -14.42 21.27
C ASP A 82 14.98 -13.14 20.44
N GLY A 83 15.89 -12.84 19.51
CA GLY A 83 15.73 -11.74 18.56
C GLY A 83 14.53 -11.93 17.64
N PHE A 84 14.25 -13.17 17.22
CA PHE A 84 13.12 -13.48 16.37
C PHE A 84 11.77 -13.38 17.10
N GLU A 85 11.69 -13.79 18.37
CA GLU A 85 10.46 -13.64 19.15
C GLU A 85 10.11 -12.16 19.39
N LYS A 86 11.10 -11.33 19.77
CA LYS A 86 10.91 -9.87 19.87
C LYS A 86 10.52 -9.24 18.53
N PHE A 87 11.07 -9.75 17.43
CA PHE A 87 10.75 -9.30 16.08
C PHE A 87 9.30 -9.63 15.70
N LYS A 88 8.81 -10.83 16.04
CA LYS A 88 7.40 -11.23 15.84
C LYS A 88 6.43 -10.32 16.59
N GLU A 89 6.64 -10.14 17.90
CA GLU A 89 5.78 -9.32 18.75
C GLU A 89 5.61 -7.91 18.16
N LYS A 90 6.75 -7.28 17.85
CA LYS A 90 6.79 -5.94 17.24
C LYS A 90 6.08 -5.89 15.89
N LEU A 91 6.27 -6.89 15.02
CA LEU A 91 5.64 -6.91 13.70
C LEU A 91 4.12 -7.06 13.78
N ILE A 92 3.62 -7.93 14.66
CA ILE A 92 2.19 -8.13 14.85
C ILE A 92 1.53 -6.86 15.39
N GLU A 93 2.17 -6.18 16.34
CA GLU A 93 1.68 -4.90 16.87
C GLU A 93 1.58 -3.84 15.76
N ARG A 94 2.66 -3.66 14.98
CA ARG A 94 2.68 -2.73 13.85
C ARG A 94 1.63 -3.05 12.79
N ALA A 95 1.46 -4.33 12.45
CA ALA A 95 0.48 -4.75 11.45
C ALA A 95 -0.96 -4.42 11.90
N LYS A 96 -1.27 -4.51 13.20
CA LYS A 96 -2.59 -4.17 13.75
C LYS A 96 -2.87 -2.67 13.72
N SER A 97 -1.85 -1.84 13.88
CA SER A 97 -1.95 -0.38 13.77
C SER A 97 -1.60 0.17 12.37
N HIS A 98 -1.40 -0.71 11.39
CA HIS A 98 -1.10 -0.35 10.02
C HIS A 98 -2.14 0.63 9.47
N ASP A 99 -1.63 1.75 8.94
CA ASP A 99 -2.39 2.82 8.30
C ASP A 99 -3.48 3.46 9.16
N VAL A 100 -3.40 3.38 10.50
CA VAL A 100 -4.34 4.06 11.40
C VAL A 100 -4.37 5.57 11.14
N SER A 101 -3.27 6.16 10.67
CA SER A 101 -3.23 7.59 10.33
C SER A 101 -4.25 7.98 9.26
N LYS A 102 -4.62 7.08 8.33
CA LYS A 102 -5.68 7.29 7.33
C LYS A 102 -7.07 7.50 7.94
N LEU A 103 -7.25 7.15 9.21
CA LEU A 103 -8.53 7.25 9.92
C LEU A 103 -8.64 8.50 10.79
N VAL A 104 -7.63 9.37 10.79
CA VAL A 104 -7.63 10.60 11.58
C VAL A 104 -7.18 11.81 10.75
N HIS A 105 -7.44 13.01 11.24
CA HIS A 105 -6.94 14.24 10.61
C HIS A 105 -5.39 14.26 10.68
N PRO A 106 -4.68 14.74 9.63
CA PRO A 106 -5.19 15.40 8.42
C PRO A 106 -5.56 14.46 7.26
N GLU A 107 -5.35 13.15 7.37
CA GLU A 107 -5.50 12.21 6.24
C GLU A 107 -6.96 11.82 5.94
N ALA A 108 -7.78 11.68 6.99
CA ALA A 108 -9.08 11.02 6.94
C ALA A 108 -9.99 11.47 5.79
N GLU A 109 -10.17 12.78 5.63
CA GLU A 109 -11.05 13.36 4.61
C GLU A 109 -10.53 13.06 3.19
N TRP A 110 -9.23 13.23 2.97
CA TRP A 110 -8.65 13.07 1.64
C TRP A 110 -8.58 11.61 1.21
N TYR A 111 -8.37 10.69 2.15
CA TYR A 111 -8.43 9.26 1.84
C TYR A 111 -9.83 8.77 1.49
N VAL A 112 -10.89 9.42 1.97
CA VAL A 112 -12.25 9.15 1.47
C VAL A 112 -12.34 9.43 -0.03
N TYR A 113 -11.88 10.60 -0.49
CA TYR A 113 -11.86 10.92 -1.92
C TYR A 113 -10.96 9.96 -2.72
N ILE A 114 -9.74 9.68 -2.22
CA ILE A 114 -8.81 8.76 -2.90
C ILE A 114 -9.42 7.36 -3.06
N ASN A 115 -10.13 6.86 -2.05
CA ASN A 115 -10.75 5.55 -2.07
C ASN A 115 -11.98 5.49 -3.00
N CYS A 116 -12.70 6.61 -3.14
CA CYS A 116 -13.95 6.69 -3.89
C CYS A 116 -13.77 7.17 -5.35
N LYS A 117 -12.59 7.67 -5.73
CA LYS A 117 -12.38 8.30 -7.06
C LYS A 117 -12.70 7.43 -8.27
N ASP A 118 -12.52 6.12 -8.15
CA ASP A 118 -12.71 5.16 -9.25
C ASP A 118 -14.09 4.47 -9.15
N LYS A 119 -14.96 4.95 -8.26
CA LYS A 119 -16.31 4.42 -8.03
C LYS A 119 -17.34 5.32 -8.70
N GLU A 120 -17.84 4.86 -9.84
CA GLU A 120 -18.87 5.57 -10.62
C GLU A 120 -20.09 5.94 -9.76
N GLU A 121 -20.49 5.06 -8.83
CA GLU A 121 -21.63 5.26 -7.92
C GLU A 121 -21.51 6.49 -7.02
N TYR A 122 -20.29 6.94 -6.71
CA TYR A 122 -20.09 8.12 -5.85
C TYR A 122 -19.93 9.42 -6.64
N GLY A 123 -19.86 9.36 -7.98
CA GLY A 123 -19.79 10.55 -8.84
C GLY A 123 -18.62 11.50 -8.52
N VAL A 124 -17.55 11.01 -7.89
CA VAL A 124 -16.45 11.85 -7.39
C VAL A 124 -15.63 12.38 -8.56
N CYS A 125 -15.84 13.65 -8.89
CA CYS A 125 -14.97 14.37 -9.80
C CYS A 125 -13.76 14.91 -9.05
N LEU A 126 -12.59 14.26 -9.18
CA LEU A 126 -11.36 14.72 -8.52
C LEU A 126 -10.93 16.12 -8.96
N ASP A 127 -11.34 16.60 -10.13
CA ASP A 127 -11.04 17.98 -10.57
C ASP A 127 -11.71 19.02 -9.66
N SER A 128 -12.79 18.64 -8.96
CA SER A 128 -13.43 19.48 -7.94
C SER A 128 -12.78 19.38 -6.56
N VAL A 129 -11.93 18.36 -6.35
CA VAL A 129 -11.24 18.11 -5.09
C VAL A 129 -9.90 18.83 -5.10
N LYS A 130 -9.61 19.57 -4.03
CA LYS A 130 -8.35 20.32 -3.91
C LYS A 130 -7.16 19.36 -3.91
N LYS A 131 -6.40 19.35 -5.00
CA LYS A 131 -5.19 18.53 -5.18
C LYS A 131 -4.20 18.72 -4.03
N GLU A 132 -4.08 19.93 -3.51
CA GLU A 132 -3.20 20.28 -2.39
C GLU A 132 -3.56 19.50 -1.12
N GLY A 133 -4.85 19.24 -0.90
CA GLY A 133 -5.33 18.46 0.24
C GLY A 133 -4.92 16.99 0.14
N ILE A 134 -5.09 16.39 -1.04
CA ILE A 134 -4.65 15.02 -1.34
C ILE A 134 -3.14 14.89 -1.18
N ASP A 135 -2.37 15.82 -1.75
CA ASP A 135 -0.92 15.81 -1.66
C ASP A 135 -0.44 15.94 -0.21
N CYS A 136 -1.08 16.81 0.58
CA CYS A 136 -0.80 16.97 2.01
C CYS A 136 -1.09 15.67 2.80
N ALA A 137 -2.22 15.02 2.56
CA ALA A 137 -2.56 13.76 3.21
C ALA A 137 -1.57 12.64 2.84
N ILE A 138 -1.16 12.54 1.58
CA ILE A 138 -0.18 11.55 1.13
C ILE A 138 1.19 11.81 1.78
N GLN A 139 1.64 13.07 1.84
CA GLN A 139 2.89 13.42 2.49
C GLN A 139 2.87 13.14 4.00
N HIS A 140 1.77 13.46 4.68
CA HIS A 140 1.57 13.11 6.09
C HIS A 140 1.65 11.60 6.28
N HIS A 141 0.96 10.84 5.41
CA HIS A 141 0.93 9.38 5.44
C HIS A 141 2.33 8.76 5.30
N TRP A 142 3.09 9.20 4.30
CA TRP A 142 4.47 8.76 4.11
C TRP A 142 5.39 9.17 5.26
N GLY A 143 5.19 10.36 5.82
CA GLY A 143 5.97 10.87 6.95
C GLY A 143 5.67 10.17 8.27
N PHE A 144 4.50 9.55 8.41
CA PHE A 144 4.07 8.84 9.61
C PHE A 144 4.43 7.33 9.55
N ASN A 145 4.29 6.71 8.39
CA ASN A 145 4.38 5.26 8.24
C ASN A 145 5.73 4.81 7.65
N LYS A 146 6.61 4.29 8.51
CA LYS A 146 7.99 3.87 8.17
C LYS A 146 8.08 2.75 7.12
N HIS A 147 7.01 2.00 6.90
CA HIS A 147 7.00 0.97 5.86
C HIS A 147 6.96 1.56 4.45
N HIS A 148 6.65 2.84 4.26
CA HIS A 148 6.80 3.49 2.95
C HIS A 148 8.25 3.88 2.68
N PRO A 149 8.80 3.56 1.49
CA PRO A 149 10.13 4.04 1.09
C PRO A 149 10.28 5.56 1.23
N GLU A 150 9.24 6.31 0.88
CA GLU A 150 9.17 7.78 0.92
C GLU A 150 9.46 8.36 2.31
N TYR A 151 9.16 7.63 3.39
CA TYR A 151 9.50 8.01 4.76
C TYR A 151 10.98 8.37 4.91
N TYR A 152 11.86 7.60 4.25
CA TYR A 152 13.30 7.74 4.39
C TYR A 152 13.88 8.88 3.57
N PHE A 153 13.15 9.40 2.57
CA PHE A 153 13.67 10.42 1.67
C PHE A 153 12.76 11.63 1.49
N ILE A 154 11.77 11.82 2.35
CA ILE A 154 11.09 13.11 2.53
C ILE A 154 12.04 14.13 3.18
N LYS A 155 12.22 15.27 2.54
CA LYS A 155 13.04 16.40 3.00
C LYS A 155 12.31 17.19 4.08
N LYS A 156 13.04 18.07 4.79
CA LYS A 156 12.50 18.92 5.86
C LYS A 156 11.38 19.86 5.41
N ASP A 157 11.38 20.24 4.14
CA ASP A 157 10.37 21.08 3.50
C ASP A 157 9.11 20.29 3.07
N GLY A 158 9.02 18.99 3.39
CA GLY A 158 7.91 18.11 3.02
C GLY A 158 8.00 17.53 1.59
N GLN A 159 8.94 18.01 0.77
CA GLN A 159 9.11 17.48 -0.59
C GLN A 159 9.95 16.20 -0.58
N LEU A 160 9.77 15.35 -1.59
CA LEU A 160 10.61 14.17 -1.77
C LEU A 160 12.00 14.55 -2.33
N GLU A 161 13.03 13.82 -1.88
CA GLU A 161 14.32 13.80 -2.55
C GLU A 161 14.17 13.28 -3.99
N THR A 162 14.97 13.82 -4.91
CA THR A 162 14.94 13.43 -6.33
C THR A 162 16.26 12.83 -6.80
N ASP A 163 17.35 13.08 -6.08
CA ASP A 163 18.64 12.45 -6.37
C ASP A 163 18.60 10.96 -5.97
N LYS A 164 18.65 10.08 -6.98
CA LYS A 164 18.58 8.62 -6.79
C LYS A 164 19.72 8.06 -5.94
N SER A 165 20.90 8.68 -5.98
CA SER A 165 22.04 8.24 -5.15
C SER A 165 21.77 8.54 -3.67
N ILE A 166 21.20 9.70 -3.36
CA ILE A 166 20.80 10.08 -2.00
C ILE A 166 19.63 9.20 -1.53
N ILE A 167 18.62 8.98 -2.38
CA ILE A 167 17.49 8.10 -2.05
C ILE A 167 18.00 6.69 -1.72
N GLN A 168 18.87 6.13 -2.57
CA GLN A 168 19.44 4.82 -2.35
C GLN A 168 20.19 4.72 -1.01
N GLU A 169 21.03 5.72 -0.69
CA GLU A 169 21.75 5.77 0.58
C GLU A 169 20.77 5.77 1.76
N ARG A 170 19.71 6.58 1.68
CA ARG A 170 18.71 6.67 2.76
C ARG A 170 17.89 5.39 2.91
N LEU A 171 17.57 4.70 1.82
CA LEU A 171 16.83 3.42 1.85
C LEU A 171 17.63 2.28 2.51
N LYS A 172 18.95 2.40 2.68
CA LYS A 172 19.73 1.45 3.50
C LYS A 172 19.26 1.44 4.96
N ASN A 173 18.73 2.57 5.45
CA ASN A 173 18.25 2.72 6.83
C ASN A 173 16.87 2.08 7.06
N MET A 174 16.22 1.54 6.02
CA MET A 174 14.96 0.84 6.18
C MET A 174 15.17 -0.46 6.96
N SER A 175 14.54 -0.59 8.13
CA SER A 175 14.77 -1.74 9.00
C SER A 175 14.15 -3.00 8.40
N ASP A 176 14.60 -4.17 8.84
CA ASP A 176 14.02 -5.43 8.37
C ASP A 176 12.53 -5.55 8.75
N ALA A 177 12.08 -4.93 9.85
CA ALA A 177 10.66 -4.86 10.21
C ALA A 177 9.86 -3.98 9.24
N ASP A 178 10.43 -2.84 8.84
CA ASP A 178 9.80 -1.94 7.86
C ASP A 178 9.68 -2.64 6.49
N LEU A 179 10.68 -3.44 6.09
CA LEU A 179 10.63 -4.23 4.85
C LEU A 179 9.54 -5.29 4.87
N VAL A 180 9.38 -6.02 5.99
CA VAL A 180 8.32 -7.04 6.12
C VAL A 180 6.94 -6.42 6.04
N GLU A 181 6.72 -5.30 6.74
CA GLU A 181 5.46 -4.58 6.68
C GLU A 181 5.18 -4.02 5.27
N MET A 182 6.19 -3.41 4.63
CA MET A 182 6.09 -2.89 3.25
C MET A 182 5.70 -3.97 2.24
N VAL A 183 6.36 -5.13 2.30
CA VAL A 183 6.03 -6.24 1.40
C VAL A 183 4.64 -6.79 1.67
N SER A 184 4.22 -6.85 2.94
CA SER A 184 2.89 -7.29 3.34
C SER A 184 1.79 -6.33 2.86
N ASP A 185 2.04 -5.03 2.90
CA ASP A 185 1.20 -3.97 2.32
C ASP A 185 1.06 -4.10 0.79
N TRP A 186 2.19 -4.21 0.07
CA TRP A 186 2.15 -4.37 -1.40
C TRP A 186 1.43 -5.65 -1.82
N PHE A 187 1.60 -6.73 -1.04
CA PHE A 187 0.88 -7.98 -1.29
C PHE A 187 -0.61 -7.84 -1.00
N ALA A 188 -1.00 -7.13 0.07
CA ALA A 188 -2.39 -6.82 0.40
C ALA A 188 -3.07 -5.99 -0.70
N MET A 189 -2.37 -4.99 -1.26
CA MET A 189 -2.82 -4.24 -2.42
C MET A 189 -2.96 -5.14 -3.65
N SER A 190 -2.01 -6.05 -3.87
CA SER A 190 -2.08 -7.00 -4.99
C SER A 190 -3.27 -7.94 -4.88
N GLN A 191 -3.60 -8.41 -3.67
CA GLN A 191 -4.80 -9.20 -3.39
C GLN A 191 -6.08 -8.40 -3.64
N GLU A 192 -6.14 -7.15 -3.19
CA GLU A 192 -7.32 -6.31 -3.38
C GLU A 192 -7.64 -6.08 -4.86
N PHE A 193 -6.63 -5.82 -5.67
CA PHE A 193 -6.80 -5.51 -7.10
C PHE A 193 -6.60 -6.70 -8.03
N ASN A 194 -6.44 -7.91 -7.48
CA ASN A 194 -6.14 -9.12 -8.23
C ASN A 194 -4.98 -8.94 -9.23
N THR A 195 -3.86 -8.39 -8.75
CA THR A 195 -2.65 -8.13 -9.54
C THR A 195 -1.48 -8.98 -9.04
N ASN A 196 -0.38 -8.99 -9.79
CA ASN A 196 0.80 -9.78 -9.45
C ASN A 196 1.83 -8.96 -8.66
N PRO A 197 2.14 -9.30 -7.39
CA PRO A 197 3.08 -8.54 -6.56
C PRO A 197 4.51 -8.58 -7.10
N VAL A 198 4.91 -9.63 -7.83
CA VAL A 198 6.24 -9.71 -8.47
C VAL A 198 6.33 -8.71 -9.62
N GLN A 199 5.26 -8.55 -10.39
CA GLN A 199 5.22 -7.56 -11.46
C GLN A 199 5.29 -6.14 -10.88
N PHE A 200 4.55 -5.88 -9.79
CA PHE A 200 4.64 -4.62 -9.07
C PHE A 200 6.08 -4.31 -8.61
N PHE A 201 6.75 -5.29 -7.99
CA PHE A 201 8.14 -5.16 -7.59
C PHE A 201 9.06 -4.84 -8.77
N ASN A 202 8.98 -5.60 -9.87
CA ASN A 202 9.84 -5.41 -11.05
C ASN A 202 9.65 -4.01 -11.69
N ASN A 203 8.43 -3.46 -11.62
CA ASN A 203 8.12 -2.15 -12.17
C ASN A 203 8.60 -1.00 -11.29
N ASN A 204 8.70 -1.19 -9.97
CA ASN A 204 8.93 -0.09 -9.03
C ASN A 204 10.27 -0.16 -8.28
N VAL A 205 10.91 -1.32 -8.19
CA VAL A 205 12.14 -1.53 -7.39
C VAL A 205 13.37 -1.80 -8.27
N GLY A 206 14.38 -0.95 -8.16
CA GLY A 206 15.64 -1.05 -8.89
C GLY A 206 16.33 0.30 -9.06
N LEU A 207 17.62 0.29 -9.37
CA LEU A 207 18.47 1.50 -9.45
C LEU A 207 17.89 2.59 -10.37
N ASP A 208 17.23 2.18 -11.44
CA ASP A 208 16.61 3.04 -12.45
C ASP A 208 15.10 3.30 -12.18
N LYS A 209 14.52 2.69 -11.14
CA LYS A 209 13.08 2.74 -10.85
C LYS A 209 12.71 3.83 -9.83
N ARG A 210 11.42 3.85 -9.45
CA ARG A 210 10.86 4.74 -8.42
C ARG A 210 11.58 4.58 -7.09
N TRP A 211 11.84 3.34 -6.68
CA TRP A 211 12.54 3.03 -5.43
C TRP A 211 13.90 2.37 -5.72
N PRO A 212 14.99 3.16 -5.72
CA PRO A 212 16.34 2.69 -6.02
C PRO A 212 16.97 1.96 -4.82
N PHE A 213 16.28 0.94 -4.28
CA PHE A 213 16.81 0.08 -3.24
C PHE A 213 18.17 -0.50 -3.64
N PRO A 214 19.14 -0.56 -2.70
CA PRO A 214 20.42 -1.19 -2.96
C PRO A 214 20.24 -2.71 -3.22
N PRO A 215 21.19 -3.36 -3.93
CA PRO A 215 21.03 -4.75 -4.38
C PRO A 215 20.66 -5.75 -3.28
N ASP A 216 21.25 -5.62 -2.09
CA ASP A 216 21.00 -6.47 -0.93
C ASP A 216 19.55 -6.34 -0.41
N LYS A 217 19.04 -5.10 -0.30
CA LYS A 217 17.64 -4.83 0.09
C LYS A 217 16.68 -5.30 -0.99
N LYS A 218 17.00 -5.07 -2.28
CA LYS A 218 16.21 -5.56 -3.42
C LYS A 218 16.06 -7.09 -3.37
N GLU A 219 17.15 -7.80 -3.10
CA GLU A 219 17.13 -9.26 -2.96
C GLU A 219 16.24 -9.72 -1.79
N LYS A 220 16.39 -9.09 -0.61
CA LYS A 220 15.54 -9.37 0.56
C LYS A 220 14.05 -9.16 0.24
N ILE A 221 13.68 -8.04 -0.37
CA ILE A 221 12.30 -7.73 -0.78
C ILE A 221 11.75 -8.82 -1.71
N PHE A 222 12.53 -9.23 -2.72
CA PHE A 222 12.10 -10.27 -3.65
C PHE A 222 11.88 -11.61 -2.95
N LYS A 223 12.78 -12.00 -2.03
CA LYS A 223 12.63 -13.23 -1.22
C LYS A 223 11.36 -13.20 -0.37
N LEU A 224 11.07 -12.09 0.30
CA LEU A 224 9.83 -11.91 1.08
C LEU A 224 8.57 -12.08 0.21
N ILE A 225 8.55 -11.47 -0.98
CA ILE A 225 7.43 -11.64 -1.93
C ILE A 225 7.26 -13.12 -2.31
N LYS A 226 8.36 -13.83 -2.59
CA LYS A 226 8.30 -15.25 -2.93
C LYS A 226 7.82 -16.13 -1.78
N MET A 227 8.24 -15.84 -0.57
CA MET A 227 7.77 -16.50 0.64
C MET A 227 6.24 -16.35 0.81
N LEU A 228 5.71 -15.14 0.65
CA LEU A 228 4.26 -14.91 0.68
C LEU A 228 3.52 -15.62 -0.46
N GLN A 229 4.05 -15.58 -1.68
CA GLN A 229 3.44 -16.30 -2.80
C GLN A 229 3.33 -17.81 -2.53
N LEU A 230 4.36 -18.41 -1.91
CA LEU A 230 4.35 -19.82 -1.54
C LEU A 230 3.37 -20.11 -0.40
N ALA A 231 3.38 -19.28 0.65
CA ALA A 231 2.48 -19.43 1.80
C ALA A 231 1.00 -19.41 1.39
N HIS A 232 0.59 -18.44 0.58
CA HIS A 232 -0.79 -18.35 0.05
C HIS A 232 -1.17 -19.54 -0.83
N LYS A 233 -0.24 -20.07 -1.64
CA LYS A 233 -0.50 -21.29 -2.42
C LYS A 233 -0.76 -22.49 -1.52
N ASN A 234 0.01 -22.64 -0.45
CA ASN A 234 -0.15 -23.74 0.49
C ASN A 234 -1.47 -23.66 1.27
N GLU A 235 -1.98 -22.46 1.57
CA GLU A 235 -3.32 -22.29 2.17
C GLU A 235 -4.46 -22.66 1.21
N SER A 236 -4.26 -22.47 -0.10
CA SER A 236 -5.29 -22.76 -1.11
C SER A 236 -5.42 -24.24 -1.45
N VAL A 237 -4.47 -25.09 -1.06
CA VAL A 237 -4.60 -26.54 -1.20
C VAL A 237 -5.45 -27.04 -0.04
N PRO A 238 -6.71 -27.50 -0.27
CA PRO A 238 -7.51 -28.06 0.80
C PRO A 238 -6.68 -29.16 1.45
N SER A 239 -6.52 -29.12 2.77
CA SER A 239 -5.80 -30.17 3.47
C SER A 239 -6.55 -31.48 3.21
N LEU A 240 -6.07 -32.30 2.28
CA LEU A 240 -6.52 -33.69 2.06
C LEU A 240 -6.12 -34.60 3.23
N LYS A 241 -6.01 -34.04 4.44
CA LYS A 241 -5.70 -34.75 5.66
C LYS A 241 -7.03 -35.12 6.31
N ASN A 242 -7.36 -36.41 6.16
CA ASN A 242 -8.26 -37.25 6.96
C ASN A 242 -9.47 -37.86 6.22
N GLU A 243 -9.23 -38.51 5.08
CA GLU A 243 -10.10 -39.61 4.60
C GLU A 243 -9.41 -40.98 4.64
N GLU A 244 -8.31 -41.14 5.40
CA GLU A 244 -7.79 -42.46 5.75
C GLU A 244 -8.41 -42.93 7.07
N ASN A 245 -9.64 -43.47 7.00
CA ASN A 245 -10.17 -44.56 7.85
C ASN A 245 -11.68 -44.80 7.63
N ASN A 246 -12.11 -45.06 6.39
CA ASN A 246 -13.31 -45.86 6.14
C ASN A 246 -13.19 -46.61 4.81
N SER A 247 -12.45 -47.72 4.89
CA SER A 247 -12.44 -48.75 3.86
C SER A 247 -13.80 -49.47 3.83
N THR A 248 -14.66 -49.08 2.89
CA THR A 248 -15.56 -50.02 2.22
C THR A 248 -15.45 -49.81 0.73
N ALA A 249 -14.86 -50.79 0.07
CA ALA A 249 -14.65 -50.85 -1.37
C ALA A 249 -15.95 -50.70 -2.15
N SER A 250 -15.97 -49.76 -3.10
CA SER A 250 -16.78 -49.91 -4.32
C SER A 250 -16.05 -49.26 -5.50
N HIS A 251 -15.92 -50.05 -6.56
CA HIS A 251 -15.39 -49.69 -7.87
C HIS A 251 -16.16 -48.53 -8.49
N ILE A 252 -15.48 -47.46 -8.92
CA ILE A 252 -15.99 -46.53 -9.95
C ILE A 252 -14.86 -46.14 -10.91
N GLU A 253 -15.18 -46.21 -12.20
CA GLU A 253 -14.34 -45.96 -13.38
C GLU A 253 -13.90 -44.49 -13.55
N HIS A 254 -12.69 -44.32 -14.07
CA HIS A 254 -12.09 -43.05 -14.46
C HIS A 254 -12.72 -42.47 -15.74
N LYS A 255 -13.08 -41.18 -15.71
CA LYS A 255 -13.23 -40.34 -16.90
C LYS A 255 -12.31 -39.13 -16.81
N ASP A 256 -11.52 -38.95 -17.87
CA ASP A 256 -10.60 -37.84 -18.10
C ASP A 256 -11.32 -36.50 -18.26
N LEU A 257 -10.81 -35.47 -17.60
CA LEU A 257 -11.09 -34.06 -17.92
C LEU A 257 -9.79 -33.25 -17.85
N THR A 258 -9.17 -33.06 -19.01
CA THR A 258 -8.11 -32.06 -19.23
C THR A 258 -8.72 -30.82 -19.89
N GLY A 259 -8.57 -29.65 -19.28
CA GLY A 259 -8.75 -28.37 -20.00
C GLY A 259 -9.15 -27.20 -19.12
N ALA A 260 -8.18 -26.46 -18.59
CA ALA A 260 -8.40 -25.11 -18.08
C ALA A 260 -7.46 -24.12 -18.80
N ASN A 261 -8.04 -23.28 -19.64
CA ASN A 261 -7.40 -22.20 -20.37
C ASN A 261 -7.10 -21.02 -19.42
N ASN A 262 -5.84 -20.58 -19.38
CA ASN A 262 -5.44 -19.33 -18.76
C ASN A 262 -5.70 -18.16 -19.73
N HIS A 263 -6.80 -17.43 -19.54
CA HIS A 263 -7.00 -16.13 -20.19
C HIS A 263 -6.33 -15.02 -19.35
N LEU A 264 -5.28 -14.44 -19.89
CA LEU A 264 -4.66 -13.22 -19.37
C LEU A 264 -5.60 -12.03 -19.60
N ILE A 265 -6.16 -11.48 -18.53
CA ILE A 265 -6.85 -10.18 -18.55
C ILE A 265 -5.78 -9.11 -18.31
N GLU A 266 -5.44 -8.36 -19.37
CA GLU A 266 -4.58 -7.18 -19.26
C GLU A 266 -5.33 -6.05 -18.54
N ASN A 267 -5.03 -5.85 -17.26
CA ASN A 267 -5.70 -4.84 -16.45
C ASN A 267 -5.02 -3.47 -16.60
N SER A 268 -5.64 -2.54 -17.33
CA SER A 268 -5.20 -1.15 -17.56
C SER A 268 -5.12 -0.27 -16.30
N PHE A 269 -5.59 -0.81 -15.16
CA PHE A 269 -5.70 -0.21 -13.83
C PHE A 269 -4.37 0.36 -13.30
N PHE A 270 -3.23 -0.31 -13.54
CA PHE A 270 -1.95 0.10 -12.96
C PHE A 270 -1.20 1.19 -13.76
N LYS A 271 -1.40 1.25 -15.08
CA LYS A 271 -0.68 2.22 -15.94
C LYS A 271 -1.22 3.66 -15.79
N LYS A 272 -2.52 3.84 -15.51
CA LYS A 272 -3.13 5.18 -15.38
C LYS A 272 -2.77 5.88 -14.06
N ASN A 273 -2.76 5.17 -12.93
CA ASN A 273 -2.44 5.77 -11.63
C ASN A 273 -0.94 6.13 -11.47
N ILE A 274 -0.02 5.45 -12.17
CA ILE A 274 1.41 5.78 -12.15
C ILE A 274 1.73 6.98 -13.05
N LYS A 275 1.07 7.12 -14.21
CA LYS A 275 1.30 8.26 -15.11
C LYS A 275 0.85 9.58 -14.48
N SER A 276 -0.29 9.66 -13.77
CA SER A 276 -0.70 10.95 -13.17
C SER A 276 0.20 11.41 -12.02
N MET A 277 0.86 10.48 -11.30
CA MET A 277 1.79 10.83 -10.22
C MET A 277 3.24 11.10 -10.70
N ALA A 278 3.71 10.41 -11.75
CA ALA A 278 5.06 10.61 -12.30
C ALA A 278 5.17 11.80 -13.28
N THR A 279 4.07 12.19 -13.94
CA THR A 279 4.08 13.33 -14.88
C THR A 279 3.93 14.68 -14.17
N ASN A 280 3.51 14.69 -12.90
CA ASN A 280 3.32 15.88 -12.06
C ASN A 280 4.63 16.49 -11.47
N GLN A 281 5.80 16.12 -11.99
CA GLN A 281 7.11 16.65 -11.57
C GLN A 281 7.88 17.42 -12.64
N ARG A 282 7.24 17.79 -13.76
CA ARG A 282 7.81 18.75 -14.72
C ARG A 282 6.77 19.79 -15.11
N THR A 283 6.94 20.98 -14.53
CA THR A 283 6.73 22.35 -15.04
C THR A 283 6.18 23.23 -13.93
N GLY A 284 7.07 23.65 -13.03
CA GLY A 284 6.89 24.91 -12.32
C GLY A 284 7.33 26.03 -13.27
N GLN A 285 6.42 26.48 -14.13
CA GLN A 285 6.45 27.78 -14.80
C GLN A 285 5.06 27.99 -15.38
N GLY A 286 4.34 28.96 -14.81
CA GLY A 286 3.05 29.37 -15.32
C GLY A 286 3.24 30.09 -16.64
N GLU A 287 2.48 29.69 -17.64
CA GLU A 287 2.15 30.50 -18.80
C GLU A 287 0.84 29.97 -19.42
N HIS A 288 0.13 30.90 -20.05
CA HIS A 288 -1.24 30.84 -20.54
C HIS A 288 -1.65 29.54 -21.27
N CYS A 289 -2.84 29.04 -20.92
CA CYS A 289 -3.60 28.12 -21.78
C CYS A 289 -4.24 28.91 -22.92
N GLU A 290 -3.64 28.85 -24.11
CA GLU A 290 -4.35 28.97 -25.38
C GLU A 290 -4.10 27.72 -26.24
N ASN A 291 -5.19 27.18 -26.75
CA ASN A 291 -5.38 26.12 -27.74
C ASN A 291 -4.15 25.59 -28.50
N VAL A 292 -3.91 24.27 -28.45
CA VAL A 292 -3.38 23.51 -29.60
C VAL A 292 -3.93 22.07 -29.58
N GLU A 293 -4.88 21.79 -30.48
CA GLU A 293 -5.10 20.46 -31.05
C GLU A 293 -3.91 20.10 -31.96
N GLU A 294 -3.64 18.80 -32.12
CA GLU A 294 -2.61 18.18 -32.98
C GLU A 294 -1.16 18.14 -32.47
N LEU A 295 -0.70 16.96 -32.07
CA LEU A 295 0.35 16.22 -32.80
C LEU A 295 0.61 14.86 -32.12
N ALA A 296 0.02 13.83 -32.70
CA ALA A 296 0.51 12.46 -32.59
C ALA A 296 1.46 12.20 -33.77
N ILE A 297 2.65 11.63 -33.51
CA ILE A 297 3.42 10.67 -34.34
C ILE A 297 4.89 10.59 -33.87
N GLY A 298 5.37 9.37 -33.64
CA GLY A 298 6.80 8.98 -33.59
C GLY A 298 7.49 9.19 -32.24
N ILE A 299 8.29 8.27 -31.69
CA ILE A 299 9.26 7.37 -32.30
C ILE A 299 9.49 6.15 -31.38
N VAL A 300 9.66 4.99 -32.03
CA VAL A 300 10.20 3.73 -31.50
C VAL A 300 11.72 3.83 -31.35
N ARG A 301 12.24 3.52 -30.16
CA ARG A 301 13.40 2.64 -29.91
C ARG A 301 13.57 2.41 -28.41
#